data_AF-A0A7L3NZ13-F1
#
_entry.id   AF-A0A7L3NZ13-F1
#
_cell.length_a   1.000
_cell.length_b   1.000
_cell.length_c   1.000
_cell.angle_alpha   90.00
_cell.angle_beta   90.00
_cell.angle_gamma   90.00
#
_symmetry.space_group_name_H-M   'P 1'
#
loop_
_entity.id
_entity.type
_entity.pdbx_description
1 polymer ?
#
loop_
_entity_poly.entity_id
_entity_poly.type
_entity_poly.pdbx_seq_one_letter_code
_entity_poly.pdbx_strand_id
1 'polypeptide(L)'
;LQKSLNEIFGPDKYSEARKEVLTNMFSRPMQMALYFCTGVLGNETLFRHYALNVPFYTHFTSPIRRYADVIVHRLLSASLGTSSPIKMEKEAIQKQADHCNDRKMASKRVQELSADLFFSIFVRVR
;
A
#
# COMPACT_ATOMS: atom_id res chain seq x y z
N LEU A 1 10.46 14.60 -7.37
CA LEU A 1 11.19 13.53 -6.63
C LEU A 1 11.75 12.46 -7.56
N GLN A 2 10.92 11.68 -8.25
CA GLN A 2 11.41 10.56 -9.10
C GLN A 2 12.44 10.99 -10.17
N LYS A 3 12.16 12.09 -10.86
CA LYS A 3 13.09 12.69 -11.84
C LYS A 3 14.42 13.07 -11.17
N SER A 4 14.35 13.84 -10.09
CA SER A 4 15.53 14.26 -9.30
C SER A 4 16.36 13.09 -8.80
N LEU A 5 15.72 12.01 -8.32
CA LEU A 5 16.43 10.80 -7.93
C LEU A 5 17.20 10.24 -9.11
N ASN A 6 16.60 10.07 -10.29
CA ASN A 6 17.29 9.46 -11.43
C ASN A 6 18.34 10.36 -12.12
N GLU A 7 18.27 11.67 -11.96
CA GLU A 7 19.17 12.63 -12.63
C GLU A 7 20.50 12.88 -11.90
N ILE A 8 20.59 12.57 -10.61
CA ILE A 8 21.76 12.91 -9.77
C ILE A 8 22.96 11.96 -10.01
N PHE A 9 22.82 10.90 -10.81
CA PHE A 9 23.81 9.83 -10.90
C PHE A 9 24.66 9.91 -12.18
N GLY A 10 25.98 10.05 -12.02
CA GLY A 10 26.96 9.91 -13.10
C GLY A 10 27.31 8.44 -13.40
N PRO A 11 28.24 8.15 -14.33
CA PRO A 11 28.62 6.78 -14.71
C PRO A 11 29.59 6.10 -13.72
N ASP A 12 29.80 6.67 -12.53
CA ASP A 12 30.77 6.14 -11.58
C ASP A 12 30.30 4.83 -10.91
N LYS A 13 31.26 4.01 -10.48
CA LYS A 13 31.01 2.68 -9.87
C LYS A 13 30.17 2.71 -8.58
N TYR A 14 29.95 3.88 -7.98
CA TYR A 14 29.17 4.05 -6.75
C TYR A 14 27.77 4.63 -7.00
N SER A 15 27.45 5.03 -8.23
CA SER A 15 26.17 5.64 -8.56
C SER A 15 24.97 4.78 -8.19
N GLU A 16 25.05 3.47 -8.42
CA GLU A 16 23.97 2.54 -8.06
C GLU A 16 23.78 2.46 -6.55
N ALA A 17 24.87 2.31 -5.78
CA ALA A 17 24.81 2.28 -4.32
C ALA A 17 24.24 3.60 -3.76
N ARG A 18 24.65 4.74 -4.30
CA ARG A 18 24.12 6.06 -3.91
C ARG A 18 22.63 6.19 -4.21
N LYS A 19 22.16 5.64 -5.34
CA LYS A 19 20.74 5.59 -5.68
C LYS A 19 19.92 4.79 -4.66
N GLU A 20 20.40 3.62 -4.27
CA GLU A 20 19.72 2.78 -3.28
C GLU A 20 19.67 3.44 -1.91
N VAL A 21 20.78 4.04 -1.47
CA VAL A 21 20.84 4.77 -0.19
C VAL A 21 19.87 5.95 -0.17
N LEU A 22 19.86 6.78 -1.22
CA LEU A 22 18.94 7.91 -1.30
C LEU A 22 17.49 7.45 -1.37
N THR A 23 17.20 6.41 -2.15
CA THR A 23 15.85 5.83 -2.24
C THR A 23 15.37 5.34 -0.87
N ASN A 24 16.23 4.67 -0.12
CA ASN A 24 15.92 4.27 1.26
C ASN A 24 15.64 5.49 2.15
N MET A 25 16.51 6.50 2.14
CA MET A 25 16.35 7.71 2.95
C MET A 25 15.06 8.47 2.63
N PHE A 26 14.75 8.67 1.35
CA PHE A 26 13.54 9.37 0.91
C PHE A 26 12.26 8.56 1.10
N SER A 27 12.34 7.24 1.27
CA SER A 27 11.18 6.42 1.60
C SER A 27 10.72 6.57 3.06
N ARG A 28 11.62 6.97 3.97
CA ARG A 28 11.33 7.12 5.42
C ARG A 28 10.27 8.19 5.75
N PRO A 29 10.28 9.41 5.17
CA PRO A 29 9.24 10.40 5.43
C PRO A 29 7.93 10.12 4.69
N MET A 30 7.86 9.11 3.81
CA MET A 30 6.63 8.79 3.10
C MET A 30 5.59 8.21 4.06
N GLN A 31 4.35 8.69 3.94
CA GLN A 31 3.24 8.15 4.68
C GLN A 31 2.77 6.82 4.07
N MET A 32 2.28 5.93 4.93
CA MET A 32 1.71 4.66 4.49
C MET A 32 0.39 4.90 3.76
N ALA A 33 0.20 4.24 2.62
CA ALA A 33 -1.10 4.24 1.94
C ALA A 33 -2.16 3.53 2.80
N LEU A 34 -3.33 4.15 2.92
CA LEU A 34 -4.46 3.69 3.73
C LEU A 34 -5.65 3.31 2.86
N TYR A 35 -6.34 2.24 3.23
CA TYR A 35 -7.73 2.02 2.81
C TYR A 35 -8.65 2.93 3.64
N PHE A 36 -9.69 3.46 3.01
CA PHE A 36 -10.71 4.27 3.68
C PHE A 36 -12.05 4.17 2.94
N CYS A 37 -13.14 4.47 3.64
CA CYS A 37 -14.48 4.59 3.07
C CYS A 37 -14.69 6.02 2.56
N THR A 38 -15.03 6.14 1.28
CA THR A 38 -15.31 7.44 0.64
C THR A 38 -16.50 8.19 1.26
N GLY A 39 -17.46 7.47 1.84
CA GLY A 39 -18.60 8.08 2.53
C GLY A 39 -18.26 8.72 3.89
N VAL A 40 -17.12 8.36 4.49
CA VAL A 40 -16.64 8.93 5.77
C VAL A 40 -15.69 10.10 5.52
N LEU A 41 -14.82 9.99 4.52
CA LEU A 41 -13.89 11.05 4.16
C LEU A 41 -14.52 12.00 3.12
N GLY A 42 -15.11 13.11 3.57
CA GLY A 42 -15.84 14.03 2.68
C GLY A 42 -14.98 14.90 1.76
N ASN A 43 -13.66 14.99 1.99
CA ASN A 43 -12.76 15.81 1.17
C ASN A 43 -12.04 14.95 0.11
N GLU A 44 -12.54 14.97 -1.12
CA GLU A 44 -11.99 14.21 -2.25
C GLU A 44 -10.54 14.56 -2.59
N THR A 45 -10.05 15.76 -2.25
CA THR A 45 -8.65 16.13 -2.50
C THR A 45 -7.67 15.21 -1.76
N LEU A 46 -8.13 14.59 -0.68
CA LEU A 46 -7.36 13.63 0.13
C LEU A 46 -7.35 12.21 -0.46
N PHE A 47 -8.13 11.92 -1.51
CA PHE A 47 -8.21 10.58 -2.10
C PHE A 47 -7.02 10.27 -3.02
N ARG A 48 -6.27 11.30 -3.39
CA ARG A 48 -5.16 11.22 -4.33
C ARG A 48 -4.07 10.29 -3.81
N HIS A 49 -3.68 9.33 -4.65
CA HIS A 49 -2.57 8.44 -4.34
C HIS A 49 -1.23 9.09 -4.71
N TYR A 50 -0.54 9.67 -3.73
CA TYR A 50 0.70 10.44 -3.92
C TYR A 50 1.73 9.76 -4.84
N ALA A 51 2.11 8.52 -4.52
CA ALA A 51 3.18 7.83 -5.25
C ALA A 51 2.80 7.39 -6.68
N LEU A 52 1.50 7.24 -6.96
CA LEU A 52 0.99 6.84 -8.28
C LEU A 52 0.54 8.06 -9.10
N ASN A 53 0.45 9.23 -8.47
CA ASN A 53 -0.05 10.47 -9.06
C ASN A 53 -1.42 10.34 -9.75
N VAL A 54 -2.35 9.59 -9.14
CA VAL A 54 -3.72 9.41 -9.63
C VAL A 54 -4.75 9.91 -8.60
N PRO A 55 -5.91 10.45 -9.03
CA PRO A 55 -6.91 11.01 -8.12
C PRO A 55 -7.64 9.93 -7.29
N PHE A 56 -7.84 8.73 -7.85
CA PHE A 56 -8.54 7.63 -7.20
C PHE A 56 -7.77 6.34 -7.41
N TYR A 57 -7.74 5.48 -6.39
CA TYR A 57 -7.11 4.17 -6.46
C TYR A 57 -7.75 3.21 -5.47
N THR A 58 -7.85 1.93 -5.84
CA THR A 58 -8.24 0.85 -4.94
C THR A 58 -7.59 -0.46 -5.36
N HIS A 59 -7.58 -1.45 -4.47
CA HIS A 59 -7.14 -2.80 -4.80
C HIS A 59 -8.31 -3.68 -5.24
N PHE A 60 -8.10 -4.46 -6.31
CA PHE A 60 -9.12 -5.34 -6.88
C PHE A 60 -8.57 -6.69 -7.37
N THR A 61 -7.30 -6.74 -7.77
CA THR A 61 -6.72 -7.85 -8.54
C THR A 61 -6.32 -9.09 -7.73
N SER A 62 -6.53 -9.12 -6.41
CA SER A 62 -6.04 -10.23 -5.56
C SER A 62 -6.99 -10.59 -4.38
N PRO A 63 -8.27 -10.90 -4.64
CA PRO A 63 -9.26 -11.21 -3.59
C PRO A 63 -8.92 -12.43 -2.73
N ILE A 64 -8.14 -13.38 -3.24
CA ILE A 64 -7.74 -14.58 -2.48
C ILE A 64 -6.83 -14.23 -1.29
N ARG A 65 -6.00 -13.18 -1.42
CA ARG A 65 -4.94 -12.84 -0.44
C ARG A 65 -5.10 -11.46 0.18
N ARG A 66 -6.16 -10.72 -0.16
CA ARG A 66 -6.45 -9.38 0.37
C ARG A 66 -7.96 -9.21 0.53
N TYR A 67 -8.40 -8.99 1.77
CA TYR A 67 -9.82 -8.80 2.06
C TYR A 67 -10.37 -7.48 1.50
N ALA A 68 -9.54 -6.44 1.38
CA ALA A 68 -9.92 -5.19 0.73
C ALA A 68 -10.45 -5.42 -0.69
N ASP A 69 -9.78 -6.27 -1.48
CA ASP A 69 -10.24 -6.63 -2.83
C ASP A 69 -11.60 -7.35 -2.78
N VAL A 70 -11.85 -8.22 -1.80
CA VAL A 70 -13.17 -8.89 -1.66
C VAL A 70 -14.30 -7.88 -1.48
N ILE A 71 -14.08 -6.83 -0.68
CA ILE A 71 -15.08 -5.76 -0.49
C ILE A 71 -15.33 -5.06 -1.83
N VAL A 72 -14.27 -4.72 -2.58
CA VAL A 72 -14.39 -4.06 -3.89
C VAL A 72 -15.09 -4.95 -4.92
N HIS A 73 -14.80 -6.26 -4.95
CA HIS A 73 -15.49 -7.22 -5.81
C HIS A 73 -17.00 -7.24 -5.53
N ARG A 74 -17.41 -7.23 -4.25
CA ARG A 74 -18.83 -7.15 -3.86
C ARG A 74 -19.47 -5.82 -4.26
N LEU A 75 -18.75 -4.71 -4.08
CA LEU A 75 -19.21 -3.37 -4.49
C LEU A 75 -19.41 -3.28 -6.01
N LEU A 76 -18.46 -3.81 -6.79
CA LEU A 76 -18.54 -3.84 -8.24
C LEU A 76 -19.70 -4.74 -8.72
N SER A 77 -19.86 -5.91 -8.12
CA SER A 77 -20.98 -6.81 -8.38
C SER A 77 -22.33 -6.12 -8.16
N ALA A 78 -22.45 -5.34 -7.08
CA ALA A 78 -23.65 -4.56 -6.78
C ALA A 78 -23.84 -3.39 -7.75
N SER A 79 -22.77 -2.68 -8.14
CA SER A 79 -22.87 -1.57 -9.10
C SER A 79 -23.27 -2.02 -10.51
N LEU A 80 -22.95 -3.27 -10.86
CA LEU A 80 -23.37 -3.90 -12.12
C LEU A 80 -24.77 -4.52 -12.05
N GLY A 81 -25.45 -4.47 -10.90
CA GLY A 81 -26.77 -5.07 -10.70
C GLY A 81 -26.78 -6.60 -10.64
N THR A 82 -25.61 -7.23 -10.60
CA THR A 82 -25.47 -8.71 -10.53
C THR A 82 -25.68 -9.26 -9.12
N SER A 83 -25.65 -8.40 -8.10
CA SER A 83 -25.95 -8.73 -6.71
C SER A 83 -26.74 -7.62 -6.03
N SER A 84 -27.38 -7.92 -4.91
CA SER A 84 -28.10 -6.91 -4.13
C SER A 84 -27.17 -5.79 -3.63
N PRO A 85 -27.68 -4.56 -3.48
CA PRO A 85 -26.92 -3.46 -2.90
C PRO A 85 -26.38 -3.80 -1.51
N ILE A 86 -25.16 -3.34 -1.22
CA ILE A 86 -24.56 -3.50 0.11
C ILE A 86 -25.30 -2.58 1.09
N LYS A 87 -25.97 -3.18 2.08
CA LYS A 87 -26.74 -2.46 3.13
C LYS A 87 -25.91 -2.12 4.37
N MET A 88 -24.60 -1.92 4.20
CA MET A 88 -23.71 -1.62 5.32
C MET A 88 -23.59 -0.12 5.53
N GLU A 89 -23.68 0.32 6.78
CA GLU A 89 -23.40 1.69 7.16
C GLU A 89 -21.95 2.08 6.83
N LYS A 90 -21.74 3.34 6.44
CA LYS A 90 -20.43 3.86 6.02
C LYS A 90 -19.36 3.72 7.11
N GLU A 91 -19.74 3.88 8.38
CA GLU A 91 -18.86 3.70 9.54
C GLU A 91 -18.43 2.23 9.70
N ALA A 92 -19.32 1.28 9.37
CA ALA A 92 -18.98 -0.14 9.41
C ALA A 92 -17.96 -0.50 8.31
N ILE A 93 -18.10 0.10 7.11
CA ILE A 93 -17.13 -0.06 6.02
C ILE A 93 -15.79 0.57 6.40
N GLN A 94 -15.79 1.74 7.04
CA GLN A 94 -14.55 2.37 7.52
C GLN A 94 -13.84 1.49 8.56
N LYS A 95 -14.56 0.91 9.52
CA LYS A 95 -13.98 -0.05 10.49
C LYS A 95 -13.32 -1.26 9.81
N GLN A 96 -13.91 -1.77 8.73
CA GLN A 96 -13.29 -2.84 7.95
C GLN A 96 -12.02 -2.37 7.23
N ALA A 97 -12.02 -1.15 6.68
CA ALA A 97 -10.85 -0.54 6.07
C ALA A 97 -9.71 -0.35 7.09
N ASP A 98 -10.02 0.14 8.29
CA ASP A 98 -9.07 0.30 9.39
C ASP A 98 -8.46 -1.05 9.80
N HIS A 99 -9.30 -2.08 9.95
CA HIS A 99 -8.80 -3.43 10.23
C HIS A 99 -7.89 -3.95 9.12
N CYS A 100 -8.21 -3.69 7.85
CA CYS A 100 -7.35 -4.06 6.73
C CYS A 100 -6.00 -3.30 6.78
N ASN A 101 -6.00 -2.04 7.20
CA ASN A 101 -4.78 -1.25 7.39
C ASN A 101 -3.90 -1.84 8.50
N ASP A 102 -4.47 -2.14 9.66
CA ASP A 102 -3.75 -2.75 10.78
C ASP A 102 -3.11 -4.08 10.38
N ARG A 103 -3.89 -4.94 9.71
CA ARG A 103 -3.39 -6.26 9.27
C ARG A 103 -2.34 -6.14 8.18
N LYS A 104 -2.47 -5.17 7.26
CA LYS A 104 -1.45 -4.87 6.26
C LYS A 104 -0.13 -4.46 6.92
N MET A 105 -0.17 -3.56 7.90
CA MET A 105 1.01 -3.09 8.61
C MET A 105 1.67 -4.22 9.41
N ALA A 106 0.88 -4.99 10.14
CA ALA A 106 1.37 -6.15 10.89
C ALA A 106 1.99 -7.20 9.95
N SER A 107 1.34 -7.51 8.83
CA SER A 107 1.85 -8.45 7.83
C SER A 107 3.18 -8.00 7.24
N LYS A 108 3.33 -6.71 6.89
CA LYS A 108 4.58 -6.16 6.36
C LYS A 108 5.72 -6.31 7.38
N ARG A 109 5.45 -5.95 8.64
CA ARG A 109 6.44 -6.08 9.72
C ARG A 109 6.89 -7.53 9.93
N VAL A 110 5.97 -8.49 9.92
CA VAL A 110 6.30 -9.91 10.08
C VAL A 110 7.12 -10.42 8.88
N GLN A 111 6.83 -9.97 7.66
CA GLN A 111 7.61 -10.31 6.48
C GLN A 111 9.06 -9.81 6.58
N GLU A 112 9.25 -8.56 7.01
CA GLU A 112 10.58 -7.97 7.23
C GLU A 112 11.35 -8.72 8.32
N LEU A 113 10.74 -8.95 9.49
CA LEU A 113 11.37 -9.69 10.59
C LEU A 113 11.74 -11.12 10.22
N SER A 114 10.91 -11.79 9.40
CA SER A 114 11.21 -13.13 8.89
C SER A 114 12.45 -13.12 8.01
N ALA A 115 12.54 -12.17 7.07
CA ALA A 115 13.73 -12.02 6.22
C ALA A 115 14.99 -11.75 7.05
N ASP A 116 14.91 -10.89 8.06
CA ASP A 116 16.02 -10.56 8.95
C ASP A 116 16.49 -11.77 9.78
N LEU A 117 15.55 -12.59 10.27
CA LEU A 117 15.85 -13.82 11.01
C LEU A 117 16.64 -14.80 10.15
N PHE A 118 16.15 -15.09 8.94
CA PHE A 118 16.82 -16.03 8.04
C PHE A 118 18.16 -15.48 7.53
N PHE A 119 18.26 -14.16 7.30
CA PHE A 119 19.53 -13.51 6.98
C PHE A 119 20.54 -13.65 8.12
N SER A 120 20.12 -13.45 9.36
CA SER A 120 20.97 -13.60 10.55
C SER A 120 21.49 -15.03 10.72
N ILE A 121 20.63 -16.02 10.49
CA ILE A 121 21.02 -17.44 10.49
C ILE A 121 22.04 -17.71 9.37
N PHE A 122 21.80 -17.20 8.17
CA PHE A 122 22.70 -17.36 7.03
C PHE A 122 24.09 -16.79 7.30
N VAL A 123 24.18 -15.60 7.89
CA VAL A 123 25.45 -14.98 8.27
C VAL A 123 26.15 -15.77 9.37
N ARG A 124 25.42 -16.34 10.34
CA ARG A 124 25.99 -17.14 11.43
C ARG A 124 26.57 -18.49 10.96
N VAL A 125 25.96 -19.11 9.94
CA VAL A 125 26.35 -20.44 9.44
C VAL A 125 27.53 -20.37 8.47
N ARG A 126 27.87 -19.18 7.97
CA ARG A 126 29.11 -18.91 7.24
C ARG A 126 30.19 -18.40 8.17
#